data_AF-A0A3M7MMK9-F1
#
_entry.id   AF-A0A3M7MMK9-F1
#
_cell.length_a   1.000
_cell.length_b   1.000
_cell.length_c   1.000
_cell.angle_alpha   90.00
_cell.angle_beta   90.00
_cell.angle_gamma   90.00
#
_symmetry.space_group_name_H-M   'P 1'
#
loop_
_entity.id
_entity.type
_entity.pdbx_description
1 polymer ?
#
loop_
_entity_poly.entity_id
_entity_poly.type
_entity_poly.pdbx_seq_one_letter_code
_entity_poly.pdbx_strand_id
1 'polypeptide(L)'
;MASSSAHLLRQPPEVIHAILVAVEPTDLARLSQTCRELRDCIANDYLLWKRQYLEHFDCPASHLDHDTADSFWQTRLKHLVRVDKILSSDSTSLKNEESSLEEVCSTAMSLLMESTSKPDKNSAFLARHFTRECNIGSFLARSSLFASARYPANTPASTFALRQASAKLFVYHGVEIEPPSFSQSAGEATAVHPYARSRVYDLRRYMTANMWGPFLDDGSEGIDWEKVQCILIDILYNLRLRRPSSLAAQDPYGVTGTWMRIVCFLDYSDLYEFNFESPLLDLSEARPPIETREALRLIRLQLHGEERWRSEGVQIGGINSARGVLGSWFDKDYDAHD
;
A
#
# COMPACT_ATOMS: atom_id res chain seq x y z
N MET A 1 29.45 -48.87 -30.96
CA MET A 1 29.72 -47.71 -30.08
C MET A 1 28.39 -47.18 -29.59
N ALA A 2 27.98 -47.55 -28.37
CA ALA A 2 26.73 -47.05 -27.80
C ALA A 2 26.95 -45.56 -27.44
N SER A 3 26.22 -44.68 -28.12
CA SER A 3 26.14 -43.27 -27.74
C SER A 3 25.65 -43.20 -26.29
N SER A 4 26.56 -42.89 -25.37
CA SER A 4 26.28 -42.57 -23.98
C SER A 4 25.46 -41.29 -23.94
N SER A 5 24.15 -41.38 -24.21
CA SER A 5 23.22 -40.28 -24.02
C SER A 5 23.15 -40.00 -22.52
N ALA A 6 23.78 -38.91 -22.09
CA ALA A 6 23.61 -38.37 -20.75
C ALA A 6 22.14 -37.98 -20.58
N HIS A 7 21.37 -38.83 -19.91
CA HIS A 7 19.99 -38.56 -19.56
C HIS A 7 19.96 -37.69 -18.30
N LEU A 8 19.26 -36.55 -18.35
CA LEU A 8 19.09 -35.63 -17.22
C LEU A 8 18.68 -36.34 -15.92
N LEU A 9 17.75 -37.31 -16.03
CA LEU A 9 17.22 -38.08 -14.91
C LEU A 9 18.21 -39.11 -14.32
N ARG A 10 19.36 -39.34 -14.97
CA ARG A 10 20.44 -40.21 -14.46
C ARG A 10 21.52 -39.43 -13.71
N GLN A 11 21.38 -38.12 -13.58
CA GLN A 11 22.29 -37.32 -12.77
C GLN A 11 22.05 -37.58 -11.28
N PRO A 12 23.07 -37.37 -10.42
CA PRO A 12 22.89 -37.43 -8.98
C PRO A 12 21.80 -36.46 -8.48
N PRO A 13 21.03 -36.80 -7.42
CA PRO A 13 19.97 -35.95 -6.88
C PRO A 13 20.43 -34.52 -6.57
N GLU A 14 21.68 -34.34 -6.13
CA GLU A 14 22.27 -33.03 -5.82
C GLU A 14 22.44 -32.16 -7.07
N VAL A 15 22.77 -32.77 -8.22
CA VAL A 15 22.88 -32.08 -9.51
C VAL A 15 21.49 -31.70 -10.01
N ILE A 16 20.50 -32.60 -9.88
CA ILE A 16 19.11 -32.31 -10.23
C ILE A 16 18.57 -31.17 -9.36
N HIS A 17 18.81 -31.20 -8.04
CA HIS A 17 18.46 -30.13 -7.11
C HIS A 17 19.08 -28.79 -7.55
N ALA A 18 20.38 -28.76 -7.84
CA ALA A 18 21.05 -27.54 -8.28
C ALA A 18 20.48 -26.99 -9.60
N ILE A 19 20.13 -27.86 -10.55
CA ILE A 19 19.44 -27.47 -11.79
C ILE A 19 18.07 -26.87 -11.47
N LEU A 20 17.28 -27.52 -10.60
CA LEU A 20 15.94 -27.07 -10.25
C LEU A 20 15.94 -25.74 -9.48
N VAL A 21 16.94 -25.48 -8.64
CA VAL A 21 17.10 -24.18 -7.95
C VAL A 21 17.35 -23.05 -8.94
N ALA A 22 18.01 -23.33 -10.06
CA ALA A 22 18.26 -22.32 -11.11
C ALA A 22 17.05 -22.06 -12.04
N VAL A 23 15.93 -22.77 -11.84
CA VAL A 23 14.70 -22.60 -12.63
C VAL A 23 13.79 -21.58 -11.97
N GLU A 24 13.13 -20.76 -12.77
CA GLU A 24 12.12 -19.80 -12.28
C GLU A 24 10.95 -20.51 -11.56
N PRO A 25 10.42 -19.95 -10.47
CA PRO A 25 9.33 -20.57 -9.70
C PRO A 25 8.09 -20.88 -10.57
N THR A 26 7.82 -20.05 -11.58
CA THR A 26 6.71 -20.20 -12.53
C THR A 26 6.83 -21.45 -13.39
N ASP A 27 8.04 -21.91 -13.67
CA ASP A 27 8.34 -23.03 -14.58
C ASP A 27 8.47 -24.37 -13.87
N LEU A 28 8.71 -24.39 -12.55
CA LEU A 28 8.70 -25.61 -11.74
C LEU A 28 7.40 -26.40 -11.89
N ALA A 29 6.27 -25.70 -11.99
CA ALA A 29 4.96 -26.32 -12.24
C ALA A 29 4.90 -27.02 -13.61
N ARG A 30 5.54 -26.45 -14.65
CA ARG A 30 5.59 -27.07 -15.98
C ARG A 30 6.52 -28.30 -15.97
N LEU A 31 7.67 -28.20 -15.30
CA LEU A 31 8.60 -29.32 -15.17
C LEU A 31 7.98 -30.52 -14.42
N SER A 32 7.24 -30.27 -13.34
CA SER A 32 6.52 -31.35 -12.63
C SER A 32 5.41 -32.03 -13.46
N GLN A 33 5.03 -31.45 -14.60
CA GLN A 33 4.06 -32.05 -15.52
C GLN A 33 4.71 -32.90 -16.62
N THR A 34 6.03 -32.78 -16.85
CA THR A 34 6.68 -33.50 -17.96
C THR A 34 6.90 -34.98 -17.65
N CYS A 35 7.24 -35.35 -16.42
CA CYS A 35 7.40 -36.76 -16.02
C CYS A 35 7.13 -36.98 -14.52
N ARG A 36 6.90 -38.25 -14.14
CA ARG A 36 6.64 -38.66 -12.74
C ARG A 36 7.86 -38.45 -11.85
N GLU A 37 9.05 -38.78 -12.34
CA GLU A 37 10.30 -38.62 -11.57
C GLU A 37 10.56 -37.15 -11.19
N LEU A 38 10.45 -36.21 -12.13
CA LEU A 38 10.60 -34.78 -11.83
C LEU A 38 9.49 -34.27 -10.91
N ARG A 39 8.26 -34.77 -11.07
CA ARG A 39 7.16 -34.45 -10.15
C ARG A 39 7.51 -34.86 -8.72
N ASP A 40 7.98 -36.08 -8.54
CA ASP A 40 8.30 -36.65 -7.23
C ASP A 40 9.54 -35.97 -6.62
N CYS A 41 10.57 -35.68 -7.42
CA CYS A 41 11.73 -34.90 -6.99
C CYS A 41 11.31 -33.50 -6.52
N ILE A 42 10.55 -32.75 -7.33
CA ILE A 42 10.13 -31.37 -7.00
C ILE A 42 9.18 -31.37 -5.79
N ALA A 43 8.26 -32.33 -5.70
CA ALA A 43 7.27 -32.36 -4.63
C ALA A 43 7.89 -32.62 -3.25
N ASN A 44 8.90 -33.49 -3.18
CA ASN A 44 9.51 -33.94 -1.92
C ASN A 44 10.79 -33.16 -1.53
N ASP A 45 11.28 -32.26 -2.38
CA ASP A 45 12.48 -31.47 -2.11
C ASP A 45 12.15 -30.19 -1.32
N TYR A 46 12.14 -30.30 0.01
CA TYR A 46 11.92 -29.17 0.92
C TYR A 46 12.94 -28.04 0.74
N LEU A 47 14.22 -28.39 0.55
CA LEU A 47 15.30 -27.41 0.43
C LEU A 47 15.16 -26.59 -0.84
N LEU A 48 14.65 -27.18 -1.92
CA LEU A 48 14.34 -26.47 -3.16
C LEU A 48 13.32 -25.36 -2.89
N TRP A 49 12.18 -25.67 -2.27
CA TRP A 49 11.13 -24.69 -1.99
C TRP A 49 11.61 -23.55 -1.10
N LYS A 50 12.38 -23.87 -0.05
CA LYS A 50 12.96 -22.87 0.85
C LYS A 50 13.97 -21.97 0.13
N ARG A 51 14.90 -22.55 -0.64
CA ARG A 51 15.90 -21.78 -1.40
C ARG A 51 15.23 -20.89 -2.44
N GLN A 52 14.29 -21.44 -3.20
CA GLN A 52 13.55 -20.70 -4.22
C GLN A 52 12.82 -19.50 -3.61
N TYR A 53 12.15 -19.71 -2.47
CA TYR A 53 11.48 -18.61 -1.78
C TYR A 53 12.47 -17.54 -1.33
N LEU A 54 13.53 -17.91 -0.60
CA LEU A 54 14.49 -16.96 -0.04
C LEU A 54 15.33 -16.23 -1.10
N GLU A 55 15.43 -16.77 -2.30
CA GLU A 55 16.02 -16.08 -3.44
C GLU A 55 15.15 -14.91 -3.91
N HIS A 56 13.83 -15.04 -3.86
CA HIS A 56 12.86 -14.08 -4.42
C HIS A 56 12.19 -13.16 -3.39
N PHE A 57 12.09 -13.59 -2.14
CA PHE A 57 11.35 -12.90 -1.07
C PHE A 57 12.15 -12.89 0.24
N ASP A 58 11.78 -11.97 1.13
CA ASP A 58 12.42 -11.84 2.44
C ASP A 58 11.96 -12.94 3.40
N CYS A 59 12.82 -13.31 4.36
CA CYS A 59 12.49 -14.33 5.34
C CYS A 59 11.35 -13.87 6.26
N PRO A 60 10.22 -14.60 6.36
CA PRO A 60 9.12 -14.21 7.25
C PRO A 60 9.56 -14.20 8.72
N ALA A 61 9.21 -13.16 9.47
CA ALA A 61 9.57 -13.02 10.88
C ALA A 61 9.05 -14.17 11.76
N SER A 62 7.90 -14.76 11.40
CA SER A 62 7.31 -15.93 12.05
C SER A 62 8.16 -17.21 11.96
N HIS A 63 9.24 -17.19 11.18
CA HIS A 63 10.09 -18.34 10.91
C HIS A 63 11.37 -18.39 11.76
N LEU A 64 11.57 -17.42 12.67
CA LEU A 64 12.74 -17.42 13.55
C LEU A 64 12.63 -18.42 14.72
N ASP A 65 11.42 -18.89 15.06
CA ASP A 65 11.18 -19.54 16.36
C ASP A 65 10.83 -21.06 16.33
N HIS A 66 10.53 -21.70 15.20
CA HIS A 66 10.18 -23.15 15.20
C HIS A 66 10.56 -23.92 13.93
N ASP A 67 10.75 -25.24 14.09
CA ASP A 67 10.75 -26.28 13.04
C ASP A 67 9.43 -26.20 12.26
N THR A 68 9.39 -25.32 11.27
CA THR A 68 8.26 -25.15 10.37
C THR A 68 7.96 -26.43 9.62
N ALA A 69 6.68 -26.74 9.50
CA ALA A 69 6.18 -27.82 8.65
C ALA A 69 6.77 -27.72 7.23
N ASP A 70 7.30 -28.82 6.71
CA ASP A 70 7.96 -28.90 5.40
C ASP A 70 7.11 -28.33 4.25
N SER A 71 5.78 -28.30 4.41
CA SER A 71 4.84 -27.79 3.42
C SER A 71 4.68 -26.26 3.39
N PHE A 72 5.21 -25.53 4.38
CA PHE A 72 5.02 -24.07 4.48
C PHE A 72 5.60 -23.33 3.28
N TRP A 73 6.90 -23.51 2.99
CA TRP A 73 7.57 -22.81 1.90
C TRP A 73 6.94 -23.12 0.55
N GLN A 74 6.60 -24.39 0.33
CA GLN A 74 5.92 -24.82 -0.88
C GLN A 74 4.57 -24.12 -1.05
N THR A 75 3.75 -24.09 0.00
CA THR A 75 2.42 -23.48 -0.02
C THR A 75 2.52 -21.97 -0.24
N ARG A 76 3.40 -21.31 0.53
CA ARG A 76 3.62 -19.87 0.45
C ARG A 76 4.15 -19.44 -0.92
N LEU A 77 5.13 -20.16 -1.48
CA LEU A 77 5.67 -19.84 -2.80
C LEU A 77 4.63 -20.05 -3.90
N LYS A 78 3.85 -21.15 -3.86
CA LYS A 78 2.76 -21.38 -4.82
C LYS A 78 1.73 -20.25 -4.79
N HIS A 79 1.38 -19.77 -3.60
CA HIS A 79 0.48 -18.62 -3.42
C HIS A 79 1.06 -17.34 -4.03
N LEU A 80 2.33 -17.04 -3.76
CA LEU A 80 3.00 -15.86 -4.33
C LEU A 80 3.12 -15.93 -5.85
N VAL A 81 3.40 -17.09 -6.43
CA VAL A 81 3.41 -17.30 -7.88
C VAL A 81 2.03 -17.09 -8.50
N ARG A 82 0.95 -17.46 -7.80
CA ARG A 82 -0.41 -17.18 -8.23
C ARG A 82 -0.71 -15.68 -8.23
N VAL A 83 -0.35 -14.97 -7.17
CA VAL A 83 -0.49 -13.51 -7.07
C VAL A 83 0.35 -12.80 -8.14
N ASP A 84 1.58 -13.23 -8.36
CA ASP A 84 2.47 -12.73 -9.43
C ASP A 84 1.82 -12.89 -10.81
N LYS A 85 1.17 -14.02 -11.08
CA LYS A 85 0.40 -14.23 -12.32
C LYS A 85 -0.82 -13.31 -12.43
N ILE A 86 -1.55 -13.08 -11.34
CA ILE A 86 -2.69 -12.13 -11.33
C ILE A 86 -2.20 -10.72 -11.64
N LEU A 87 -1.15 -10.26 -10.96
CA LEU A 87 -0.54 -8.93 -11.15
C LEU A 87 0.10 -8.77 -12.53
N SER A 88 0.60 -9.85 -13.12
CA SER A 88 1.20 -9.88 -14.46
C SER A 88 0.18 -10.02 -15.59
N SER A 89 -1.01 -10.53 -15.32
CA SER A 89 -2.09 -10.70 -16.30
C SER A 89 -2.50 -9.37 -16.96
N ASP A 90 -2.91 -9.42 -18.23
CA ASP A 90 -3.52 -8.29 -18.94
C ASP A 90 -5.06 -8.31 -18.87
N SER A 91 -5.64 -9.38 -18.30
CA SER A 91 -7.08 -9.54 -18.21
C SER A 91 -7.68 -8.61 -17.14
N THR A 92 -8.45 -7.62 -17.58
CA THR A 92 -9.20 -6.71 -16.70
C THR A 92 -10.29 -7.43 -15.91
N SER A 93 -10.94 -8.44 -16.50
CA SER A 93 -12.00 -9.19 -15.81
C SER A 93 -11.45 -9.91 -14.59
N LEU A 94 -10.34 -10.63 -14.74
CA LEU A 94 -9.70 -11.36 -13.64
C LEU A 94 -9.26 -10.44 -12.49
N LYS A 95 -8.73 -9.25 -12.82
CA LYS A 95 -8.27 -8.29 -11.79
C LYS A 95 -9.42 -7.60 -11.06
N ASN A 96 -10.58 -7.48 -11.71
CA ASN A 96 -11.76 -6.87 -11.13
C ASN A 96 -12.61 -7.85 -10.30
N GLU A 97 -12.26 -9.14 -10.28
CA GLU A 97 -12.86 -10.12 -9.38
C GLU A 97 -12.52 -9.82 -7.92
N GLU A 98 -13.50 -9.97 -7.04
CA GLU A 98 -13.34 -9.67 -5.61
C GLU A 98 -12.39 -10.64 -4.90
N SER A 99 -12.36 -11.90 -5.34
CA SER A 99 -11.42 -12.92 -4.88
C SER A 99 -9.97 -12.52 -5.19
N SER A 100 -9.71 -12.01 -6.39
CA SER A 100 -8.40 -11.50 -6.80
C SER A 100 -8.00 -10.28 -5.96
N LEU A 101 -8.94 -9.37 -5.69
CA LEU A 101 -8.70 -8.21 -4.84
C LEU A 101 -8.33 -8.61 -3.41
N GLU A 102 -9.08 -9.55 -2.82
CA GLU A 102 -8.82 -10.07 -1.48
C GLU A 102 -7.44 -10.74 -1.40
N GLU A 103 -7.15 -11.64 -2.35
CA GLU A 103 -5.91 -12.41 -2.42
C GLU A 103 -4.69 -11.49 -2.57
N VAL A 104 -4.77 -10.51 -3.47
CA VAL A 104 -3.68 -9.54 -3.71
C VAL A 104 -3.50 -8.61 -2.52
N CYS A 105 -4.56 -8.04 -1.96
CA CYS A 105 -4.47 -7.13 -0.81
C CYS A 105 -3.90 -7.84 0.42
N SER A 106 -4.41 -9.03 0.75
CA SER A 106 -3.93 -9.83 1.88
C SER A 106 -2.45 -10.19 1.73
N THR A 107 -2.06 -10.65 0.54
CA THR A 107 -0.66 -11.01 0.23
C THR A 107 0.26 -9.81 0.30
N ALA A 108 -0.12 -8.70 -0.33
CA ALA A 108 0.70 -7.49 -0.35
C ALA A 108 0.88 -6.94 1.07
N MET A 109 -0.17 -6.92 1.88
CA MET A 109 -0.07 -6.50 3.28
C MET A 109 0.85 -7.42 4.09
N SER A 110 0.72 -8.74 3.92
CA SER A 110 1.60 -9.71 4.58
C SER A 110 3.07 -9.50 4.19
N LEU A 111 3.36 -9.30 2.91
CA LEU A 111 4.72 -9.00 2.42
C LEU A 111 5.28 -7.68 2.97
N LEU A 112 4.45 -6.64 3.06
CA LEU A 112 4.84 -5.33 3.62
C LEU A 112 5.14 -5.43 5.12
N MET A 113 4.36 -6.20 5.88
CA MET A 113 4.62 -6.42 7.30
C MET A 113 5.86 -7.28 7.56
N GLU A 114 6.21 -8.16 6.61
CA GLU A 114 7.40 -9.01 6.63
C GLU A 114 8.65 -8.31 6.06
N SER A 115 8.51 -7.08 5.52
CA SER A 115 9.63 -6.32 4.94
C SER A 115 10.71 -6.03 5.98
N THR A 116 11.98 -6.16 5.57
CA THR A 116 13.14 -5.96 6.45
C THR A 116 14.04 -4.80 5.97
N SER A 117 14.98 -4.37 6.81
CA SER A 117 15.94 -3.32 6.47
C SER A 117 16.97 -3.81 5.44
N LYS A 118 16.76 -3.44 4.15
CA LYS A 118 17.64 -3.49 2.96
C LYS A 118 18.69 -4.64 2.85
N PRO A 119 18.68 -5.44 1.76
CA PRO A 119 17.78 -5.36 0.60
C PRO A 119 16.40 -5.93 0.91
N ASP A 120 15.35 -5.18 0.57
CA ASP A 120 13.94 -5.53 0.80
C ASP A 120 13.36 -6.08 -0.52
N LYS A 121 13.34 -7.41 -0.64
CA LYS A 121 12.84 -8.08 -1.84
C LYS A 121 11.32 -7.97 -1.95
N ASN A 122 10.64 -7.95 -0.81
CA ASN A 122 9.18 -7.87 -0.75
C ASN A 122 8.67 -6.55 -1.32
N SER A 123 9.24 -5.43 -0.88
CA SER A 123 8.88 -4.11 -1.41
C SER A 123 9.29 -3.96 -2.87
N ALA A 124 10.42 -4.53 -3.29
CA ALA A 124 10.83 -4.52 -4.70
C ALA A 124 9.84 -5.28 -5.60
N PHE A 125 9.34 -6.43 -5.13
CA PHE A 125 8.28 -7.19 -5.79
C PHE A 125 6.97 -6.39 -5.92
N LEU A 126 6.54 -5.70 -4.86
CA LEU A 126 5.31 -4.91 -4.92
C LEU A 126 5.49 -3.68 -5.83
N ALA A 127 6.62 -2.98 -5.68
CA ALA A 127 6.94 -1.79 -6.46
C ALA A 127 6.95 -2.09 -7.97
N ARG A 128 7.55 -3.22 -8.42
CA ARG A 128 7.56 -3.57 -9.85
C ARG A 128 6.15 -3.73 -10.42
N HIS A 129 5.20 -4.31 -9.68
CA HIS A 129 3.85 -4.56 -10.19
C HIS A 129 2.93 -3.35 -10.10
N PHE A 130 3.06 -2.53 -9.05
CA PHE A 130 2.24 -1.34 -8.85
C PHE A 130 2.78 -0.10 -9.60
N THR A 131 3.75 -0.27 -10.50
CA THR A 131 4.02 0.71 -11.58
C THR A 131 2.97 0.66 -12.70
N ARG A 132 2.26 -0.46 -12.85
CA ARG A 132 1.27 -0.66 -13.92
C ARG A 132 -0.04 0.03 -13.55
N GLU A 133 -0.53 0.94 -14.39
CA GLU A 133 -1.80 1.65 -14.16
C GLU A 133 -2.99 0.71 -13.96
N CYS A 134 -3.03 -0.41 -14.68
CA CYS A 134 -4.10 -1.40 -14.52
C CYS A 134 -4.12 -2.05 -13.12
N ASN A 135 -2.97 -2.25 -12.49
CA ASN A 135 -2.90 -2.77 -11.12
C ASN A 135 -3.29 -1.71 -10.10
N ILE A 136 -2.88 -0.45 -10.33
CA ILE A 136 -3.28 0.67 -9.48
C ILE A 136 -4.82 0.79 -9.48
N GLY A 137 -5.44 0.77 -10.66
CA GLY A 137 -6.89 0.85 -10.79
C GLY A 137 -7.62 -0.32 -10.12
N SER A 138 -7.21 -1.55 -10.42
CA SER A 138 -7.91 -2.75 -9.94
C SER A 138 -7.69 -3.06 -8.45
N PHE A 139 -6.58 -2.63 -7.83
CA PHE A 139 -6.25 -3.03 -6.46
C PHE A 139 -6.05 -1.87 -5.47
N LEU A 140 -5.60 -0.69 -5.92
CA LEU A 140 -5.33 0.47 -5.05
C LEU A 140 -6.44 1.53 -5.09
N ALA A 141 -7.27 1.52 -6.14
CA ALA A 141 -8.33 2.50 -6.37
C ALA A 141 -9.75 1.90 -6.27
N ARG A 142 -10.00 1.04 -5.26
CA ARG A 142 -11.28 0.35 -5.06
C ARG A 142 -12.08 0.83 -3.85
N SER A 143 -11.68 1.93 -3.21
CA SER A 143 -12.46 2.56 -2.15
C SER A 143 -13.66 3.33 -2.68
N SER A 144 -14.58 3.72 -1.80
CA SER A 144 -15.78 4.50 -2.11
C SER A 144 -15.45 5.89 -2.66
N LEU A 145 -14.26 6.43 -2.39
CA LEU A 145 -13.77 7.68 -2.98
C LEU A 145 -13.79 7.63 -4.52
N PHE A 146 -13.45 6.47 -5.10
CA PHE A 146 -13.36 6.30 -6.55
C PHE A 146 -14.71 6.07 -7.24
N ALA A 147 -15.82 5.99 -6.49
CA ALA A 147 -17.15 6.03 -7.09
C ALA A 147 -17.39 7.33 -7.87
N SER A 148 -16.81 8.42 -7.37
CA SER A 148 -17.01 9.78 -7.89
C SER A 148 -15.76 10.32 -8.61
N ALA A 149 -14.62 9.62 -8.53
CA ALA A 149 -13.33 10.09 -9.00
C ALA A 149 -12.74 9.20 -10.11
N ARG A 150 -11.96 9.82 -11.00
CA ARG A 150 -11.68 9.38 -12.37
C ARG A 150 -10.99 8.02 -12.52
N TYR A 151 -11.78 6.97 -12.63
CA TYR A 151 -11.55 5.87 -13.58
C TYR A 151 -12.90 5.26 -13.98
N PRO A 152 -13.37 5.44 -15.24
CA PRO A 152 -14.67 4.91 -15.69
C PRO A 152 -14.83 3.39 -15.54
N ALA A 153 -13.72 2.66 -15.42
CA ALA A 153 -13.69 1.22 -15.21
C ALA A 153 -13.57 0.79 -13.73
N ASN A 154 -13.30 1.72 -12.81
CA ASN A 154 -13.07 1.39 -11.41
C ASN A 154 -14.38 1.57 -10.65
N THR A 155 -15.05 0.45 -10.42
CA THR A 155 -16.08 0.40 -9.39
C THR A 155 -15.42 0.35 -8.01
N PRO A 156 -16.02 0.89 -6.96
CA PRO A 156 -15.64 0.52 -5.60
C PRO A 156 -15.84 -1.00 -5.40
N ALA A 157 -15.10 -1.59 -4.46
CA ALA A 157 -15.39 -2.95 -4.03
C ALA A 157 -16.78 -3.02 -3.36
N SER A 158 -17.51 -4.13 -3.55
CA SER A 158 -18.89 -4.24 -3.06
C SER A 158 -18.95 -4.22 -1.53
N THR A 159 -18.02 -4.90 -0.87
CA THR A 159 -17.99 -5.04 0.58
C THR A 159 -17.16 -3.94 1.24
N PHE A 160 -17.58 -3.54 2.44
CA PHE A 160 -16.84 -2.58 3.26
C PHE A 160 -15.40 -3.03 3.55
N ALA A 161 -15.22 -4.31 3.89
CA ALA A 161 -13.91 -4.89 4.20
C ALA A 161 -12.92 -4.79 3.02
N LEU A 162 -13.36 -5.07 1.79
CA LEU A 162 -12.49 -4.98 0.62
C LEU A 162 -12.14 -3.54 0.27
N ARG A 163 -13.07 -2.59 0.45
CA ARG A 163 -12.78 -1.16 0.29
C ARG A 163 -11.71 -0.69 1.28
N GLN A 164 -11.86 -1.07 2.54
CA GLN A 164 -10.87 -0.78 3.59
C GLN A 164 -9.51 -1.43 3.29
N ALA A 165 -9.49 -2.68 2.80
CA ALA A 165 -8.25 -3.37 2.44
C ALA A 165 -7.52 -2.69 1.26
N SER A 166 -8.25 -2.26 0.23
CA SER A 166 -7.69 -1.51 -0.90
C SER A 166 -7.15 -0.15 -0.45
N ALA A 167 -7.92 0.60 0.35
CA ALA A 167 -7.50 1.89 0.88
C ALA A 167 -6.27 1.76 1.79
N LYS A 168 -6.22 0.71 2.61
CA LYS A 168 -5.05 0.39 3.44
C LYS A 168 -3.82 0.15 2.57
N LEU A 169 -3.92 -0.74 1.58
CA LEU A 169 -2.80 -1.04 0.69
C LEU A 169 -2.35 0.22 -0.08
N PHE A 170 -3.27 1.07 -0.50
CA PHE A 170 -2.96 2.37 -1.09
C PHE A 170 -2.14 3.26 -0.16
N VAL A 171 -2.53 3.36 1.11
CA VAL A 171 -1.82 4.18 2.12
C VAL A 171 -0.40 3.67 2.34
N TYR A 172 -0.21 2.35 2.48
CA TYR A 172 1.12 1.76 2.64
C TYR A 172 1.96 1.88 1.35
N HIS A 173 1.34 1.74 0.18
CA HIS A 173 2.08 1.95 -1.05
C HIS A 173 2.44 3.42 -1.23
N GLY A 174 1.61 4.36 -0.79
CA GLY A 174 1.81 5.81 -0.97
C GLY A 174 1.87 6.24 -2.43
N VAL A 175 1.03 5.63 -3.28
CA VAL A 175 0.86 6.09 -4.67
C VAL A 175 0.26 7.48 -4.66
N GLU A 176 0.68 8.28 -5.62
CA GLU A 176 0.07 9.56 -5.88
C GLU A 176 -0.74 9.48 -7.17
N ILE A 177 -2.08 9.50 -7.05
CA ILE A 177 -2.99 9.15 -8.15
C ILE A 177 -3.20 10.32 -9.12
N GLU A 178 -3.03 11.54 -8.66
CA GLU A 178 -3.25 12.69 -9.55
C GLU A 178 -2.08 12.90 -10.51
N PRO A 179 -2.31 13.27 -11.78
CA PRO A 179 -1.26 13.77 -12.65
C PRO A 179 -0.70 15.10 -12.11
N PRO A 180 0.54 15.48 -12.46
CA PRO A 180 1.09 16.79 -12.08
C PRO A 180 0.17 17.92 -12.55
N SER A 181 -0.10 18.88 -11.67
CA SER A 181 -1.05 19.99 -11.84
C SER A 181 -0.83 20.88 -13.08
N PHE A 182 0.25 20.67 -13.83
CA PHE A 182 0.62 21.41 -15.04
C PHE A 182 0.27 20.71 -16.36
N SER A 183 -0.31 19.50 -16.31
CA SER A 183 -0.73 18.78 -17.51
C SER A 183 -2.13 19.21 -17.97
N GLN A 184 -2.22 20.35 -18.66
CA GLN A 184 -3.45 20.90 -19.28
C GLN A 184 -4.14 19.96 -20.29
N SER A 185 -3.54 18.83 -20.65
CA SER A 185 -4.04 17.89 -21.67
C SER A 185 -4.96 16.78 -21.14
N ALA A 186 -5.26 16.71 -19.83
CA ALA A 186 -6.14 15.68 -19.28
C ALA A 186 -7.63 16.11 -19.26
N GLY A 187 -8.18 16.47 -20.43
CA GLY A 187 -9.51 17.10 -20.61
C GLY A 187 -10.77 16.30 -20.20
N GLU A 188 -10.67 15.21 -19.44
CA GLU A 188 -11.83 14.41 -18.98
C GLU A 188 -11.56 13.79 -17.59
N ALA A 189 -10.75 14.48 -16.76
CA ALA A 189 -10.35 14.02 -15.43
C ALA A 189 -11.15 14.66 -14.32
N THR A 190 -12.02 13.91 -13.65
CA THR A 190 -12.44 14.32 -12.32
C THR A 190 -11.27 14.15 -11.36
N ALA A 191 -10.68 15.26 -10.93
CA ALA A 191 -9.62 15.27 -9.93
C ALA A 191 -10.07 14.51 -8.67
N VAL A 192 -9.20 13.68 -8.11
CA VAL A 192 -9.50 12.85 -6.92
C VAL A 192 -9.37 13.70 -5.66
N HIS A 193 -8.42 14.64 -5.64
CA HIS A 193 -8.12 15.52 -4.54
C HIS A 193 -9.33 16.34 -4.06
N PRO A 194 -10.14 16.99 -4.92
CA PRO A 194 -11.34 17.71 -4.48
C PRO A 194 -12.34 16.87 -3.68
N TYR A 195 -12.51 15.59 -4.02
CA TYR A 195 -13.37 14.66 -3.27
C TYR A 195 -12.71 14.15 -2.00
N ALA A 196 -11.40 13.85 -2.04
CA ALA A 196 -10.66 13.48 -0.84
C ALA A 196 -10.72 14.61 0.19
N ARG A 197 -10.47 15.84 -0.26
CA ARG A 197 -10.56 17.07 0.51
C ARG A 197 -11.96 17.31 1.07
N SER A 198 -13.01 17.14 0.26
CA SER A 198 -14.39 17.29 0.77
C SER A 198 -14.70 16.31 1.89
N ARG A 199 -14.16 15.08 1.83
CA ARG A 199 -14.31 14.07 2.88
C ARG A 199 -13.47 14.37 4.13
N VAL A 200 -12.30 14.99 3.97
CA VAL A 200 -11.44 15.43 5.08
C VAL A 200 -12.08 16.58 5.85
N TYR A 201 -12.64 17.58 5.18
CA TYR A 201 -13.20 18.77 5.85
C TYR A 201 -14.69 18.68 6.19
N ASP A 202 -15.34 17.54 5.96
CA ASP A 202 -16.74 17.31 6.35
C ASP A 202 -16.84 17.04 7.85
N LEU A 203 -17.19 18.07 8.63
CA LEU A 203 -17.27 18.01 10.09
C LEU A 203 -18.32 17.00 10.58
N ARG A 204 -19.29 16.64 9.74
CA ARG A 204 -20.27 15.57 10.04
C ARG A 204 -19.61 14.21 10.30
N ARG A 205 -18.39 14.01 9.78
CA ARG A 205 -17.59 12.77 9.92
C ARG A 205 -16.66 12.79 11.13
N TYR A 206 -16.80 13.77 12.00
CA TYR A 206 -16.04 13.88 13.24
C TYR A 206 -17.05 13.82 14.39
N MET A 207 -17.03 12.72 15.11
CA MET A 207 -18.02 12.37 16.12
C MET A 207 -17.30 11.88 17.37
N THR A 208 -17.95 11.95 18.52
CA THR A 208 -17.41 11.35 19.75
C THR A 208 -17.11 9.85 19.56
N ALA A 209 -17.96 9.13 18.82
CA ALA A 209 -17.81 7.69 18.55
C ALA A 209 -16.53 7.32 17.79
N ASN A 210 -16.01 8.23 16.94
CA ASN A 210 -14.75 8.03 16.23
C ASN A 210 -13.60 8.87 16.80
N MET A 211 -13.76 9.37 18.04
CA MET A 211 -12.75 10.16 18.75
C MET A 211 -12.24 11.36 17.95
N TRP A 212 -13.09 11.91 17.06
CA TRP A 212 -12.73 13.01 16.16
C TRP A 212 -11.53 12.69 15.25
N GLY A 213 -11.26 11.41 15.00
CA GLY A 213 -10.10 10.91 14.26
C GLY A 213 -10.47 10.07 13.04
N PRO A 214 -9.48 9.48 12.34
CA PRO A 214 -9.68 8.57 11.22
C PRO A 214 -10.04 7.16 11.71
N PHE A 215 -10.97 7.07 12.65
CA PHE A 215 -11.50 5.82 13.19
C PHE A 215 -12.91 5.56 12.66
N LEU A 216 -13.33 4.31 12.72
CA LEU A 216 -14.70 3.89 12.44
C LEU A 216 -15.64 4.54 13.47
N ASP A 217 -16.85 4.83 13.03
CA ASP A 217 -17.92 5.44 13.84
C ASP A 217 -18.75 4.41 14.61
N ASP A 218 -18.40 3.13 14.52
CA ASP A 218 -19.02 2.02 15.24
C ASP A 218 -18.52 1.85 16.69
N GLY A 219 -17.59 2.70 17.13
CA GLY A 219 -16.99 2.65 18.46
C GLY A 219 -15.99 1.50 18.66
N SER A 220 -15.61 0.78 17.59
CA SER A 220 -14.63 -0.32 17.66
C SER A 220 -13.18 0.13 17.82
N GLU A 221 -12.93 1.44 17.74
CA GLU A 221 -11.59 2.03 17.60
C GLU A 221 -10.81 1.52 16.36
N GLY A 222 -11.51 0.83 15.44
CA GLY A 222 -10.94 0.38 14.18
C GLY A 222 -10.55 1.58 13.31
N ILE A 223 -9.48 1.44 12.53
CA ILE A 223 -9.02 2.50 11.63
C ILE A 223 -9.92 2.55 10.38
N ASP A 224 -10.45 3.74 10.05
CA ASP A 224 -11.08 4.00 8.75
C ASP A 224 -10.00 4.33 7.72
N TRP A 225 -9.52 3.30 7.02
CA TRP A 225 -8.52 3.42 5.97
C TRP A 225 -8.97 4.25 4.78
N GLU A 226 -10.28 4.36 4.50
CA GLU A 226 -10.76 5.27 3.46
C GLU A 226 -10.57 6.74 3.87
N LYS A 227 -10.78 7.06 5.15
CA LYS A 227 -10.49 8.39 5.70
C LYS A 227 -8.99 8.67 5.72
N VAL A 228 -8.17 7.71 6.14
CA VAL A 228 -6.69 7.83 6.07
C VAL A 228 -6.21 8.02 4.62
N GLN A 229 -6.78 7.31 3.66
CA GLN A 229 -6.48 7.47 2.24
C GLN A 229 -6.81 8.90 1.76
N CYS A 230 -7.96 9.45 2.15
CA CYS A 230 -8.33 10.83 1.77
C CYS A 230 -7.35 11.86 2.36
N ILE A 231 -6.98 11.71 3.64
CA ILE A 231 -5.97 12.54 4.30
C ILE A 231 -4.63 12.45 3.57
N LEU A 232 -4.19 11.24 3.19
CA LEU A 232 -2.94 11.05 2.47
C LEU A 232 -2.96 11.75 1.10
N ILE A 233 -4.05 11.60 0.35
CA ILE A 233 -4.21 12.27 -0.96
C ILE A 233 -4.14 13.79 -0.80
N ASP A 234 -4.80 14.34 0.21
CA ASP A 234 -4.83 15.76 0.52
C ASP A 234 -3.44 16.33 0.87
N ILE A 235 -2.69 15.60 1.70
CA ILE A 235 -1.31 15.95 2.07
C ILE A 235 -0.38 15.88 0.86
N LEU A 236 -0.43 14.80 0.09
CA LEU A 236 0.44 14.60 -1.08
C LEU A 236 0.20 15.68 -2.15
N TYR A 237 -1.07 16.00 -2.41
CA TYR A 237 -1.44 17.07 -3.32
C TYR A 237 -0.82 18.42 -2.91
N ASN A 238 -0.97 18.79 -1.64
CA ASN A 238 -0.43 20.05 -1.13
C ASN A 238 1.11 20.06 -1.09
N LEU A 239 1.75 18.92 -0.81
CA LEU A 239 3.21 18.76 -0.87
C LEU A 239 3.77 19.00 -2.28
N ARG A 240 3.08 18.54 -3.33
CA ARG A 240 3.48 18.77 -4.72
C ARG A 240 3.50 20.24 -5.10
N LEU A 241 2.50 21.01 -4.67
CA LEU A 241 2.41 22.44 -4.94
C LEU A 241 3.61 23.23 -4.38
N ARG A 242 4.39 22.62 -3.48
CA ARG A 242 5.47 23.27 -2.74
C ARG A 242 6.86 22.65 -2.93
N ARG A 243 7.07 21.70 -3.86
CA ARG A 243 8.40 21.11 -4.09
C ARG A 243 9.44 22.22 -4.31
N PRO A 244 10.41 22.42 -3.40
CA PRO A 244 11.50 23.34 -3.65
C PRO A 244 12.38 22.73 -4.75
N SER A 245 12.63 23.50 -5.80
CA SER A 245 13.70 23.18 -6.73
C SER A 245 15.03 23.11 -5.96
N SER A 246 15.75 21.99 -6.12
CA SER A 246 17.16 21.72 -5.73
C SER A 246 17.53 21.20 -4.32
N LEU A 247 16.68 21.21 -3.28
CA LEU A 247 17.11 20.79 -1.93
C LEU A 247 17.04 19.27 -1.63
N ALA A 248 16.38 18.47 -2.47
CA ALA A 248 16.24 17.02 -2.27
C ALA A 248 17.49 16.19 -2.59
N ALA A 249 18.56 16.81 -3.13
CA ALA A 249 19.74 16.11 -3.62
C ALA A 249 20.81 15.82 -2.53
N GLN A 250 20.63 16.29 -1.29
CA GLN A 250 21.71 16.29 -0.28
C GLN A 250 21.46 15.47 0.99
N ASP A 251 20.30 14.83 1.17
CA ASP A 251 20.04 13.99 2.36
C ASP A 251 19.39 12.64 1.99
N PRO A 252 20.19 11.61 1.68
CA PRO A 252 19.67 10.32 1.24
C PRO A 252 19.11 9.42 2.36
N TYR A 253 19.17 9.85 3.64
CA TYR A 253 18.65 9.05 4.77
C TYR A 253 17.74 9.82 5.75
N GLY A 254 17.62 11.15 5.64
CA GLY A 254 16.56 11.93 6.30
C GLY A 254 16.72 12.12 7.81
N VAL A 255 17.94 12.03 8.37
CA VAL A 255 18.15 11.93 9.83
C VAL A 255 18.71 13.21 10.46
N THR A 256 19.02 14.27 9.72
CA THR A 256 19.61 15.49 10.33
C THR A 256 19.03 16.79 9.76
N GLY A 257 18.21 17.50 10.55
CA GLY A 257 17.65 18.77 10.10
C GLY A 257 16.61 19.40 11.03
N THR A 258 16.15 20.58 10.64
CA THR A 258 15.01 21.24 11.28
C THR A 258 13.72 20.53 10.84
N TRP A 259 12.92 20.09 11.79
CA TRP A 259 11.70 19.34 11.51
C TRP A 259 10.68 20.25 10.86
N MET A 260 10.03 19.79 9.79
CA MET A 260 8.99 20.55 9.11
C MET A 260 7.64 19.90 9.39
N ARG A 261 6.79 20.60 10.13
CA ARG A 261 5.38 20.30 10.24
C ARG A 261 4.69 20.82 8.98
N ILE A 262 3.93 19.97 8.32
CA ILE A 262 3.05 20.37 7.21
C ILE A 262 1.66 20.50 7.80
N VAL A 263 1.14 21.72 7.83
CA VAL A 263 -0.26 21.98 8.15
C VAL A 263 -0.95 22.35 6.85
N CYS A 264 -1.88 21.52 6.42
CA CYS A 264 -2.88 21.89 5.42
C CYS A 264 -4.12 22.32 6.20
N PHE A 265 -4.61 23.52 5.92
CA PHE A 265 -5.91 23.94 6.40
C PHE A 265 -6.64 24.69 5.31
N LEU A 266 -7.94 24.41 5.24
CA LEU A 266 -8.89 25.26 4.56
C LEU A 266 -9.06 26.56 5.35
N ASP A 267 -9.24 27.69 4.67
CA ASP A 267 -9.54 28.96 5.34
C ASP A 267 -10.78 28.79 6.24
N TYR A 268 -10.82 29.48 7.38
CA TYR A 268 -11.95 29.38 8.32
C TYR A 268 -13.27 29.75 7.66
N SER A 269 -13.30 30.80 6.83
CA SER A 269 -14.52 31.21 6.12
C SER A 269 -14.98 30.14 5.14
N ASP A 270 -14.06 29.58 4.34
CA ASP A 270 -14.36 28.50 3.40
C ASP A 270 -14.84 27.23 4.13
N LEU A 271 -14.21 26.90 5.26
CA LEU A 271 -14.59 25.76 6.11
C LEU A 271 -15.97 25.95 6.74
N TYR A 272 -16.24 27.18 7.19
CA TYR A 272 -17.52 27.55 7.79
C TYR A 272 -18.64 27.47 6.76
N GLU A 273 -18.46 28.08 5.59
CA GLU A 273 -19.42 28.04 4.48
C GLU A 273 -19.72 26.59 4.06
N PHE A 274 -18.66 25.78 3.90
CA PHE A 274 -18.79 24.37 3.54
C PHE A 274 -19.61 23.57 4.56
N ASN A 275 -19.42 23.80 5.87
CA ASN A 275 -20.06 22.99 6.90
C ASN A 275 -21.42 23.51 7.36
N PHE A 276 -21.63 24.83 7.35
CA PHE A 276 -22.79 25.47 8.00
C PHE A 276 -23.70 26.25 7.05
N GLU A 277 -23.24 26.66 5.87
CA GLU A 277 -24.06 27.38 4.88
C GLU A 277 -24.56 26.48 3.74
N SER A 278 -23.97 25.28 3.61
CA SER A 278 -24.42 24.26 2.66
C SER A 278 -25.71 23.56 3.12
N PRO A 279 -26.56 23.06 2.20
CA PRO A 279 -27.75 22.30 2.54
C PRO A 279 -27.44 21.12 3.47
N LEU A 280 -28.34 20.87 4.44
CA LEU A 280 -28.26 19.69 5.30
C LEU A 280 -28.47 18.43 4.45
N LEU A 281 -27.38 17.70 4.23
CA LEU A 281 -27.37 16.39 3.60
C LEU A 281 -27.40 15.29 4.67
N ASP A 282 -27.98 14.13 4.33
CA ASP A 282 -27.92 12.96 5.20
C ASP A 282 -26.45 12.53 5.42
N LEU A 283 -26.16 11.90 6.58
CA LEU A 283 -24.83 11.40 6.93
C LEU A 283 -24.34 10.32 5.95
N SER A 284 -25.28 9.58 5.36
CA SER A 284 -24.98 8.56 4.35
C SER A 284 -24.53 9.15 3.01
N GLU A 285 -24.86 10.42 2.74
CA GLU A 285 -24.59 11.07 1.45
C GLU A 285 -23.22 11.75 1.42
N ALA A 286 -22.45 11.44 0.37
CA ALA A 286 -21.17 12.09 0.10
C ALA A 286 -21.38 13.53 -0.36
N ARG A 287 -20.57 14.46 0.17
CA ARG A 287 -20.57 15.86 -0.26
C ARG A 287 -19.99 16.01 -1.66
N PRO A 288 -20.42 17.04 -2.42
CA PRO A 288 -19.76 17.43 -3.66
C PRO A 288 -18.27 17.77 -3.44
N PRO A 289 -17.45 17.76 -4.50
CA PRO A 289 -16.03 18.09 -4.41
C PRO A 289 -15.83 19.55 -3.96
N ILE A 290 -14.80 19.79 -3.13
CA ILE A 290 -14.37 21.15 -2.76
C ILE A 290 -13.23 21.56 -3.69
N GLU A 291 -13.36 22.72 -4.36
CA GLU A 291 -12.32 23.25 -5.27
C GLU A 291 -11.54 24.45 -4.70
N THR A 292 -11.91 24.95 -3.53
CA THR A 292 -11.23 26.07 -2.86
C THR A 292 -9.75 25.75 -2.59
N ARG A 293 -8.90 26.78 -2.51
CA ARG A 293 -7.45 26.56 -2.31
C ARG A 293 -7.14 26.33 -0.84
N GLU A 294 -6.31 25.34 -0.55
CA GLU A 294 -5.80 25.15 0.80
C GLU A 294 -4.53 25.96 1.05
N ALA A 295 -4.36 26.41 2.29
CA ALA A 295 -3.12 26.98 2.75
C ALA A 295 -2.24 25.86 3.32
N LEU A 296 -1.10 25.59 2.68
CA LEU A 296 -0.04 24.80 3.29
C LEU A 296 0.93 25.70 4.08
N ARG A 297 1.12 25.42 5.36
CA ARG A 297 2.17 26.02 6.20
C ARG A 297 3.21 24.96 6.56
N LEU A 298 4.45 25.21 6.14
CA LEU A 298 5.62 24.51 6.64
C LEU A 298 6.05 25.19 7.93
N ILE A 299 5.77 24.55 9.07
CA ILE A 299 6.19 25.03 10.38
C ILE A 299 7.53 24.38 10.70
N ARG A 300 8.57 25.19 10.79
CA ARG A 300 9.93 24.76 11.09
C ARG A 300 10.10 24.63 12.61
N LEU A 301 10.23 23.40 13.12
CA LEU A 301 10.42 23.05 14.51
C LEU A 301 11.92 22.91 14.82
N GLN A 302 12.45 23.81 15.65
CA GLN A 302 13.76 23.66 16.29
C GLN A 302 13.57 23.08 17.70
N LEU A 303 14.02 21.85 17.90
CA LEU A 303 13.96 21.17 19.21
C LEU A 303 15.15 21.66 20.06
N HIS A 304 14.86 22.30 21.20
CA HIS A 304 15.85 22.87 22.13
C HIS A 304 15.91 22.13 23.48
N GLY A 305 15.90 20.78 23.46
CA GLY A 305 16.20 19.96 24.64
C GLY A 305 15.12 19.88 25.73
N GLU A 306 14.04 20.66 25.67
CA GLU A 306 12.84 20.46 26.48
C GLU A 306 11.75 19.77 25.66
N GLU A 307 11.26 18.64 26.16
CA GLU A 307 10.08 17.97 25.61
C GLU A 307 8.85 18.84 25.92
N ARG A 308 8.24 19.41 24.87
CA ARG A 308 7.02 20.25 24.96
C ARG A 308 5.83 19.67 24.18
N TRP A 309 6.07 18.69 23.33
CA TRP A 309 5.08 18.19 22.38
C TRP A 309 5.19 16.68 22.32
N ARG A 310 4.04 16.01 22.27
CA ARG A 310 3.92 14.57 22.02
C ARG A 310 3.25 14.37 20.67
N SER A 311 3.76 13.42 19.89
CA SER A 311 3.11 12.94 18.68
C SER A 311 2.63 11.52 18.86
N GLU A 312 1.47 11.27 18.29
CA GLU A 312 1.06 9.92 17.92
C GLU A 312 0.88 9.90 16.41
N GLY A 313 1.59 8.98 15.75
CA GLY A 313 1.62 8.94 14.30
C GLY A 313 1.90 7.56 13.75
N VAL A 314 1.36 7.33 12.56
CA VAL A 314 1.51 6.12 11.77
C VAL A 314 2.49 6.41 10.64
N GLN A 315 3.52 5.59 10.51
CA GLN A 315 4.45 5.68 9.39
C GLN A 315 3.72 5.38 8.08
N ILE A 316 3.82 6.30 7.14
CA ILE A 316 3.21 6.15 5.81
C ILE A 316 4.14 5.30 4.96
N GLY A 317 3.77 4.04 4.80
CA GLY A 317 4.50 3.03 4.03
C GLY A 317 5.32 2.05 4.87
N GLY A 318 6.15 1.26 4.19
CA GLY A 318 6.98 0.22 4.84
C GLY A 318 8.03 0.79 5.80
N ILE A 319 8.74 -0.10 6.50
CA ILE A 319 9.85 0.26 7.38
C ILE A 319 10.92 0.99 6.54
N ASN A 320 11.41 2.14 7.02
CA ASN A 320 12.26 3.10 6.28
C ASN A 320 11.62 3.80 5.06
N SER A 321 10.30 3.88 4.98
CA SER A 321 9.61 4.67 3.95
C SER A 321 10.00 6.15 4.02
N ALA A 322 10.49 6.69 2.90
CA ALA A 322 10.82 8.11 2.75
C ALA A 322 9.57 9.02 2.72
N ARG A 323 8.35 8.47 2.88
CA ARG A 323 7.10 9.23 2.85
C ARG A 323 6.70 9.85 4.19
N GLY A 324 7.45 9.56 5.25
CA GLY A 324 7.29 10.18 6.56
C GLY A 324 6.20 9.54 7.44
N VAL A 325 5.82 10.25 8.50
CA VAL A 325 4.86 9.81 9.53
C VAL A 325 3.66 10.75 9.50
N LEU A 326 2.45 10.18 9.40
CA LEU A 326 1.20 10.91 9.57
C LEU A 326 0.80 10.83 11.04
N GLY A 327 0.66 11.95 11.72
CA GLY A 327 0.30 11.92 13.13
C GLY A 327 -0.39 13.18 13.61
N SER A 328 -1.09 13.02 14.73
CA SER A 328 -1.61 14.11 15.53
C SER A 328 -0.55 14.52 16.55
N TRP A 329 -0.43 15.81 16.79
CA TRP A 329 0.52 16.38 17.76
C TRP A 329 -0.27 17.17 18.77
N PHE A 330 0.05 16.96 20.05
CA PHE A 330 -0.56 17.63 21.18
C PHE A 330 0.55 18.12 22.13
N ASP A 331 0.21 19.09 22.97
CA ASP A 331 1.11 19.49 24.06
C ASP A 331 1.43 18.24 24.90
N LYS A 332 2.68 18.10 25.36
CA LYS A 332 3.06 16.93 26.16
C LYS A 332 2.22 16.77 27.43
N ASP A 333 1.66 17.88 27.93
CA ASP A 333 0.88 17.97 29.15
C ASP A 333 -0.64 17.97 28.85
N TYR A 334 -1.04 17.56 27.63
CA TYR A 334 -2.45 17.45 27.25
C TYR A 334 -3.18 16.41 28.13
N ASP A 335 -4.07 16.88 29.00
CA ASP A 335 -4.96 16.06 29.82
C ASP A 335 -6.30 15.86 29.08
N ALA A 336 -6.83 14.65 29.08
CA ALA A 336 -8.04 14.30 28.33
C ALA A 336 -9.34 14.85 28.96
N HIS A 337 -9.24 15.59 30.08
CA HIS A 337 -10.36 16.02 30.91
C HIS A 337 -10.51 17.55 31.08
N ASP A 338 -9.73 18.36 30.35
CA ASP A 338 -9.87 19.82 30.33
C ASP A 338 -10.61 20.36 29.10
#